data_AF-A0A0H1B659-F1
#
_entry.id   AF-A0A0H1B659-F1
#
_cell.length_a   1.000
_cell.length_b   1.000
_cell.length_c   1.000
_cell.angle_alpha   90.00
_cell.angle_beta   90.00
_cell.angle_gamma   90.00
#
_symmetry.space_group_name_H-M   'P 1'
#
loop_
_entity.id
_entity.type
_entity.pdbx_description
1 polymer ?
#
loop_
_entity_poly.entity_id
_entity_poly.type
_entity_poly.pdbx_seq_one_letter_code
_entity_poly.pdbx_strand_id
1 'polypeptide(L)'
;MLPKFLILLACSATGAFATTKGVFNPPKGTSFLTIDYRVGFPMNVTTPGGLIAAVPIGSGTIKGRFNGHIVQNVSSSQEAELVSDKGVFTTFDARYLFENDDGERILATVLGATSYSSKDLHGLGTATLRTSIKGLEWVNTAMFVAEWHGRYGGRGADIEIFELTTGGRIDCEPIHAAFPPS
;
A
#
# COMPACT_ATOMS: atom_id res chain seq x y z
N MET A 1 14.48 32.01 -37.96
CA MET A 1 15.16 31.42 -36.77
C MET A 1 14.28 30.28 -36.25
N LEU A 2 14.39 29.11 -36.88
CA LEU A 2 13.61 27.92 -36.53
C LEU A 2 14.55 26.71 -36.34
N PRO A 3 15.24 26.57 -35.18
CA PRO A 3 15.84 25.27 -34.87
C PRO A 3 15.75 24.90 -33.37
N LYS A 4 14.69 25.29 -32.65
CA LYS A 4 14.48 24.87 -31.25
C LYS A 4 13.31 23.92 -31.03
N PHE A 5 12.41 23.78 -32.00
CA PHE A 5 11.25 22.90 -31.89
C PHE A 5 11.52 21.43 -32.26
N LEU A 6 12.56 21.14 -33.06
CA LEU A 6 12.89 19.75 -33.42
C LEU A 6 13.67 18.98 -32.34
N ILE A 7 14.33 19.66 -31.41
CA ILE A 7 15.12 18.98 -30.35
C ILE A 7 14.20 18.47 -29.22
N LEU A 8 13.03 19.07 -29.01
CA LEU A 8 12.06 18.60 -28.01
C LEU A 8 11.25 17.36 -28.46
N LEU A 9 11.27 17.01 -29.75
CA LEU A 9 10.57 15.82 -30.26
C LEU A 9 11.42 14.54 -30.20
N ALA A 10 12.73 14.67 -29.96
CA ALA A 10 13.67 13.55 -29.92
C ALA A 10 13.81 12.90 -28.53
N CYS A 11 13.23 13.48 -27.47
CA CYS A 11 13.24 12.91 -26.12
C CYS A 11 11.97 12.11 -25.77
N SER A 12 11.01 12.02 -26.69
CA SER A 12 9.70 11.38 -26.45
C SER A 12 9.58 9.96 -27.00
N ALA A 13 10.68 9.36 -27.50
CA ALA A 13 10.62 8.11 -28.27
C ALA A 13 11.71 7.08 -27.93
N THR A 14 12.27 7.09 -26.72
CA THR A 14 13.28 6.10 -26.28
C THR A 14 12.77 5.08 -25.25
N GLY A 15 11.46 5.00 -25.01
CA GLY A 15 10.86 4.02 -24.09
C GLY A 15 10.35 2.72 -24.72
N ALA A 16 10.40 2.56 -26.05
CA ALA A 16 9.64 1.51 -26.75
C ALA A 16 10.44 0.25 -27.17
N PHE A 17 11.70 0.09 -26.74
CA PHE A 17 12.50 -1.10 -27.09
C PHE A 17 13.34 -1.62 -25.91
N ALA A 18 12.70 -1.99 -24.81
CA ALA A 18 13.27 -2.97 -23.89
C ALA A 18 12.67 -4.34 -24.24
N THR A 19 13.16 -4.95 -25.32
CA THR A 19 12.79 -6.32 -25.72
C THR A 19 13.56 -7.35 -24.90
N THR A 20 13.25 -7.41 -23.61
CA THR A 20 13.35 -8.67 -22.86
C THR A 20 11.99 -8.86 -22.20
N LYS A 21 11.15 -9.67 -22.84
CA LYS A 21 9.90 -10.11 -22.21
C LYS A 21 10.33 -10.89 -20.97
N GLY A 22 10.09 -10.33 -19.78
CA GLY A 22 10.30 -11.06 -18.54
C GLY A 22 9.57 -12.40 -18.57
N VAL A 23 9.99 -13.35 -17.73
CA VAL A 23 9.29 -14.66 -17.60
C VAL A 23 7.79 -14.46 -17.31
N PHE A 24 7.46 -13.36 -16.65
CA PHE A 24 6.13 -12.95 -16.24
C PHE A 24 5.68 -11.70 -16.98
N ASN A 25 4.37 -11.57 -17.19
CA ASN A 25 3.80 -10.33 -17.72
C ASN A 25 3.89 -9.23 -16.64
N PRO A 26 4.00 -7.94 -16.99
CA PRO A 26 3.91 -6.86 -16.01
C PRO A 26 2.57 -6.90 -15.26
N PRO A 27 2.55 -6.71 -13.93
CA PRO A 27 1.31 -6.69 -13.19
C PRO A 27 0.47 -5.45 -13.54
N LYS A 28 -0.84 -5.60 -13.53
CA LYS A 28 -1.80 -4.52 -13.76
C LYS A 28 -2.55 -4.22 -12.46
N GLY A 29 -2.40 -2.99 -11.97
CA GLY A 29 -3.07 -2.50 -10.78
C GLY A 29 -4.34 -1.72 -11.09
N THR A 30 -5.37 -1.87 -10.27
CA THR A 30 -6.54 -0.98 -10.24
C THR A 30 -6.79 -0.50 -8.82
N SER A 31 -7.13 0.78 -8.66
CA SER A 31 -7.48 1.35 -7.34
C SER A 31 -8.63 0.55 -6.71
N PHE A 32 -8.43 0.12 -5.47
CA PHE A 32 -9.39 -0.70 -4.72
C PHE A 32 -9.95 0.07 -3.51
N LEU A 33 -9.07 0.62 -2.66
CA LEU A 33 -9.44 1.46 -1.52
C LEU A 33 -8.52 2.68 -1.41
N THR A 34 -9.09 3.80 -1.02
CA THR A 34 -8.36 4.98 -0.55
C THR A 34 -8.68 5.19 0.93
N ILE A 35 -7.65 5.47 1.72
CA ILE A 35 -7.73 5.62 3.17
C ILE A 35 -7.09 6.95 3.54
N ASP A 36 -7.84 7.86 4.13
CA ASP A 36 -7.33 9.07 4.78
C ASP A 36 -7.43 8.86 6.29
N TYR A 37 -6.30 8.91 7.00
CA TYR A 37 -6.25 8.58 8.41
C TYR A 37 -5.34 9.47 9.23
N ARG A 38 -5.58 9.44 10.54
CA ARG A 38 -4.80 10.16 11.54
C ARG A 38 -4.08 9.16 12.43
N VAL A 39 -2.79 9.39 12.58
CA VAL A 39 -1.95 8.69 13.55
C VAL A 39 -1.98 9.44 14.88
N GLY A 40 -1.88 8.70 15.97
CA GLY A 40 -1.65 9.25 17.30
C GLY A 40 -0.16 9.42 17.58
N PHE A 41 0.17 9.63 18.86
CA PHE A 41 1.56 9.81 19.26
C PHE A 41 2.33 8.48 19.22
N PRO A 42 3.49 8.42 18.53
CA PRO A 42 4.32 7.23 18.51
C PRO A 42 4.93 6.98 19.90
N MET A 43 5.05 5.71 20.27
CA MET A 43 5.71 5.25 21.48
C MET A 43 6.90 4.37 21.12
N ASN A 44 8.06 4.65 21.70
CA ASN A 44 9.22 3.80 21.50
C ASN A 44 9.10 2.53 22.34
N VAL A 45 9.25 1.38 21.69
CA VAL A 45 9.19 0.05 22.29
C VAL A 45 10.52 -0.65 22.03
N THR A 46 11.10 -1.22 23.08
CA THR A 46 12.32 -2.04 22.95
C THR A 46 11.93 -3.48 22.67
N THR A 47 12.48 -4.04 21.59
CA THR A 47 12.32 -5.44 21.20
C THR A 47 13.68 -6.14 21.15
N PRO A 48 13.75 -7.48 21.07
CA PRO A 48 15.02 -8.17 20.83
C PRO A 48 15.73 -7.73 19.54
N GLY A 49 14.99 -7.22 18.56
CA GLY A 49 15.52 -6.72 17.28
C GLY A 49 15.94 -5.25 17.30
N GLY A 50 15.81 -4.56 18.44
CA GLY A 50 16.12 -3.13 18.57
C GLY A 50 14.89 -2.29 18.97
N LEU A 51 15.07 -0.98 18.89
CA LEU A 51 14.02 0.00 19.21
C LEU A 51 13.11 0.19 17.99
N ILE A 52 11.81 0.06 18.21
CA ILE A 52 10.77 0.32 17.21
C ILE A 52 9.82 1.41 17.74
N ALA A 53 9.19 2.16 16.85
CA ALA A 53 8.06 3.00 17.17
C ALA A 53 6.75 2.20 16.99
N ALA A 54 5.92 2.14 18.02
CA ALA A 54 4.54 1.68 17.93
C ALA A 54 3.63 2.91 17.82
N VAL A 55 2.88 3.03 16.72
CA VAL A 55 2.06 4.20 16.42
C VAL A 55 0.58 3.80 16.43
N PRO A 56 -0.24 4.32 17.35
CA PRO A 56 -1.68 4.07 17.32
C PRO A 56 -2.32 4.80 16.14
N ILE A 57 -3.33 4.18 15.52
CA ILE A 57 -4.08 4.80 14.43
C ILE A 57 -5.45 5.19 14.98
N GLY A 58 -5.66 6.51 15.10
CA GLY A 58 -6.73 7.07 15.92
C GLY A 58 -8.06 7.24 15.18
N SER A 59 -8.06 7.41 13.86
CA SER A 59 -9.28 7.52 13.06
C SER A 59 -8.92 7.49 11.57
N GLY A 60 -9.87 7.16 10.71
CA GLY A 60 -9.72 7.35 9.28
C GLY A 60 -10.98 7.01 8.52
N THR A 61 -11.07 7.49 7.28
CA THR A 61 -12.17 7.21 6.34
C THR A 61 -11.65 6.32 5.23
N ILE A 62 -12.40 5.28 4.90
CA ILE A 62 -12.14 4.39 3.76
C ILE A 62 -13.17 4.67 2.67
N LYS A 63 -12.70 4.79 1.42
CA LYS A 63 -13.54 4.92 0.22
C LYS A 63 -13.11 3.94 -0.86
N GLY A 64 -14.06 3.50 -1.68
CA GLY A 64 -13.79 2.66 -2.86
C GLY A 64 -14.74 1.47 -2.95
N ARG A 65 -14.20 0.28 -3.19
CA ARG A 65 -14.97 -0.99 -3.21
C ARG A 65 -15.60 -1.33 -1.87
N PHE A 66 -15.06 -0.77 -0.79
CA PHE A 66 -15.62 -0.75 0.55
C PHE A 66 -15.60 0.70 1.04
N ASN A 67 -16.68 1.15 1.67
CA ASN A 67 -16.78 2.48 2.26
C ASN A 67 -17.02 2.32 3.76
N GLY A 68 -16.25 3.04 4.58
CA GLY A 68 -16.32 2.88 6.01
C GLY A 68 -15.30 3.73 6.76
N HIS A 69 -14.94 3.30 7.95
CA HIS A 69 -14.02 3.99 8.84
C HIS A 69 -13.04 3.03 9.51
N ILE A 70 -11.93 3.57 10.01
CA ILE A 70 -10.97 2.80 10.81
C ILE A 70 -11.50 2.66 12.24
N VAL A 71 -11.57 1.43 12.73
CA VAL A 71 -11.89 1.14 14.12
C VAL A 71 -10.71 1.53 15.01
N GLN A 72 -10.97 2.44 15.94
CA GLN A 72 -10.00 2.97 16.89
C GLN A 72 -9.54 1.90 17.88
N ASN A 73 -8.37 2.10 18.49
CA ASN A 73 -7.78 1.23 19.54
C ASN A 73 -7.44 -0.21 19.12
N VAL A 74 -7.78 -0.62 17.90
CA VAL A 74 -7.37 -1.91 17.31
C VAL A 74 -6.27 -1.70 16.27
N SER A 75 -6.36 -0.58 15.54
CA SER A 75 -5.47 -0.28 14.42
C SER A 75 -4.18 0.39 14.88
N SER A 76 -3.04 -0.05 14.36
CA SER A 76 -1.70 0.46 14.73
C SER A 76 -0.66 0.16 13.64
N SER A 77 0.45 0.90 13.66
CA SER A 77 1.67 0.55 12.93
C SER A 77 2.85 0.30 13.86
N GLN A 78 3.78 -0.53 13.41
CA GLN A 78 5.11 -0.71 13.96
C GLN A 78 6.14 -0.27 12.92
N GLU A 79 7.07 0.56 13.37
CA GLU A 79 8.00 1.27 12.53
C GLU A 79 9.42 1.14 13.07
N ALA A 80 10.36 0.67 12.26
CA ALA A 80 11.76 0.53 12.66
C ALA A 80 12.66 1.24 11.66
N GLU A 81 13.56 2.08 12.17
CA GLU A 81 14.48 2.85 11.34
C GLU A 81 15.54 1.93 10.71
N LEU A 82 15.77 2.13 9.42
CA LEU A 82 16.78 1.51 8.61
C LEU A 82 17.65 2.62 8.02
N VAL A 83 18.80 2.85 8.66
CA VAL A 83 19.77 3.85 8.21
C VAL A 83 20.68 3.24 7.15
N SER A 84 20.83 3.91 6.02
CA SER A 84 21.79 3.58 4.98
C SER A 84 22.69 4.79 4.66
N ASP A 85 23.77 4.55 3.93
CA ASP A 85 24.67 5.59 3.39
C ASP A 85 23.96 6.54 2.40
N LYS A 86 22.81 6.14 1.86
CA LYS A 86 22.04 6.86 0.85
C LYS A 86 20.76 7.51 1.37
N GLY A 87 20.44 7.33 2.65
CA GLY A 87 19.23 7.86 3.26
C GLY A 87 18.71 7.01 4.40
N VAL A 88 17.67 7.52 5.05
CA VAL A 88 16.93 6.82 6.11
C VAL A 88 15.65 6.25 5.50
N PHE A 89 15.37 5.01 5.86
CA PHE A 89 14.11 4.34 5.58
C PHE A 89 13.50 3.87 6.90
N THR A 90 12.21 3.56 6.90
CA THR A 90 11.55 2.96 8.04
C THR A 90 10.76 1.76 7.55
N THR A 91 10.95 0.59 8.16
CA THR A 91 10.04 -0.54 7.91
C THR A 91 8.65 -0.16 8.37
N PHE A 92 7.62 -0.52 7.64
CA PHE A 92 6.24 -0.22 7.99
C PHE A 92 5.44 -1.52 8.07
N ASP A 93 4.98 -1.87 9.27
CA ASP A 93 4.03 -2.97 9.50
C ASP A 93 2.79 -2.40 10.17
N ALA A 94 1.72 -2.25 9.41
CA ALA A 94 0.47 -1.67 9.89
C ALA A 94 -0.69 -2.66 9.82
N ARG A 95 -1.48 -2.69 10.88
CA ARG A 95 -2.71 -3.47 10.98
C ARG A 95 -3.88 -2.53 11.16
N TYR A 96 -4.91 -2.74 10.36
CA TYR A 96 -6.13 -1.95 10.38
C TYR A 96 -7.34 -2.85 10.51
N LEU A 97 -8.33 -2.38 11.26
CA LEU A 97 -9.68 -2.91 11.19
C LEU A 97 -10.58 -1.84 10.57
N PHE A 98 -11.14 -2.14 9.40
CA PHE A 98 -12.12 -1.30 8.71
C PHE A 98 -13.53 -1.77 9.05
N GLU A 99 -14.45 -0.83 9.25
CA GLU A 99 -15.86 -1.10 9.55
C GLU A 99 -16.78 -0.15 8.77
N ASN A 100 -17.89 -0.67 8.24
CA ASN A 100 -18.93 0.14 7.59
C ASN A 100 -20.15 0.34 8.52
N ASP A 101 -21.15 1.08 8.06
CA ASP A 101 -22.33 1.41 8.85
C ASP A 101 -23.21 0.18 9.16
N ASP A 102 -23.07 -0.90 8.39
CA ASP A 102 -23.75 -2.18 8.60
C ASP A 102 -23.01 -3.10 9.59
N GLY A 103 -21.88 -2.64 10.16
CA GLY A 103 -21.04 -3.40 11.09
C GLY A 103 -20.19 -4.48 10.43
N GLU A 104 -20.10 -4.49 9.10
CA GLU A 104 -19.24 -5.39 8.36
C GLU A 104 -17.78 -4.96 8.45
N ARG A 105 -16.88 -5.94 8.48
CA ARG A 105 -15.47 -5.69 8.79
C ARG A 105 -14.49 -6.25 7.78
N ILE A 106 -13.41 -5.52 7.56
CA ILE A 106 -12.23 -5.98 6.84
C ILE A 106 -11.00 -5.79 7.73
N LEU A 107 -10.28 -6.88 8.00
CA LEU A 107 -8.95 -6.81 8.60
C LEU A 107 -7.94 -6.60 7.47
N ALA A 108 -7.18 -5.51 7.52
CA ALA A 108 -6.13 -5.22 6.57
C ALA A 108 -4.76 -5.21 7.26
N THR A 109 -3.75 -5.74 6.58
CA THR A 109 -2.35 -5.63 6.99
C THR A 109 -1.56 -5.05 5.83
N VAL A 110 -0.76 -4.03 6.09
CA VAL A 110 0.10 -3.34 5.12
C VAL A 110 1.54 -3.49 5.58
N LEU A 111 2.37 -4.04 4.71
CA LEU A 111 3.79 -4.27 4.97
C LEU A 111 4.63 -3.60 3.89
N GLY A 112 5.65 -2.84 4.26
CA GLY A 112 6.63 -2.33 3.31
C GLY A 112 7.64 -1.39 3.94
N ALA A 113 8.04 -0.36 3.20
CA ALA A 113 9.02 0.61 3.66
C ALA A 113 8.61 2.04 3.32
N THR A 114 8.87 2.94 4.25
CA THR A 114 8.71 4.38 4.10
C THR A 114 10.08 5.02 3.88
N SER A 115 10.21 5.81 2.81
CA SER A 115 11.37 6.62 2.50
C SER A 115 11.13 8.06 2.91
N TYR A 116 12.17 8.73 3.40
CA TYR A 116 12.10 10.14 3.77
C TYR A 116 12.47 11.01 2.56
N SER A 117 11.53 11.85 2.13
CA SER A 117 11.76 12.85 1.09
C SER A 117 11.91 14.25 1.73
N SER A 118 12.39 15.23 0.96
CA SER A 118 12.50 16.61 1.45
C SER A 118 11.15 17.29 1.73
N LYS A 119 10.03 16.68 1.32
CA LYS A 119 8.69 17.28 1.38
C LYS A 119 7.66 16.43 2.13
N ASP A 120 7.83 15.11 2.12
CA ASP A 120 6.91 14.15 2.71
C ASP A 120 7.62 12.83 3.06
N LEU A 121 6.90 11.98 3.78
CA LEU A 121 7.20 10.57 3.88
C LEU A 121 6.47 9.85 2.75
N HIS A 122 7.14 8.96 2.04
CA HIS A 122 6.53 8.21 0.94
C HIS A 122 6.88 6.74 1.07
N GLY A 123 5.87 5.86 0.98
CA GLY A 123 6.11 4.44 1.12
C GLY A 123 5.32 3.59 0.15
N LEU A 124 5.83 2.38 -0.03
CA LEU A 124 5.31 1.39 -0.94
C LEU A 124 5.45 0.01 -0.29
N GLY A 125 4.47 -0.84 -0.52
CA GLY A 125 4.43 -2.17 0.07
C GLY A 125 3.30 -3.04 -0.46
N THR A 126 3.05 -4.12 0.25
CA THR A 126 1.95 -5.05 -0.04
C THR A 126 0.83 -4.88 0.97
N ALA A 127 -0.41 -5.13 0.56
CA ALA A 127 -1.55 -5.23 1.45
C ALA A 127 -2.17 -6.62 1.38
N THR A 128 -2.67 -7.10 2.53
CA THR A 128 -3.52 -8.29 2.61
C THR A 128 -4.82 -7.91 3.28
N LEU A 129 -5.96 -8.29 2.69
CA LEU A 129 -7.28 -8.06 3.27
C LEU A 129 -7.94 -9.38 3.63
N ARG A 130 -8.69 -9.38 4.75
CA ARG A 130 -9.44 -10.53 5.25
C ARG A 130 -10.83 -10.12 5.67
N THR A 131 -11.85 -10.81 5.17
CA THR A 131 -13.26 -10.51 5.45
C THR A 131 -14.16 -11.73 5.27
N SER A 132 -15.34 -11.67 5.88
CA SER A 132 -16.46 -12.59 5.67
C SER A 132 -17.67 -11.90 5.01
N ILE A 133 -17.49 -10.71 4.44
CA ILE A 133 -18.53 -9.97 3.74
C ILE A 133 -18.98 -10.74 2.51
N LYS A 134 -20.30 -10.97 2.41
CA LYS A 134 -20.89 -11.70 1.29
C LYS A 134 -20.67 -10.95 -0.01
N GLY A 135 -20.09 -11.61 -1.01
CA GLY A 135 -19.73 -11.03 -2.31
C GLY A 135 -18.36 -10.35 -2.35
N LEU A 136 -17.65 -10.24 -1.23
CA LEU A 136 -16.29 -9.69 -1.14
C LEU A 136 -15.27 -10.72 -0.67
N GLU A 137 -15.65 -11.98 -0.47
CA GLU A 137 -14.78 -13.04 0.07
C GLU A 137 -13.54 -13.30 -0.80
N TRP A 138 -13.62 -12.98 -2.10
CA TRP A 138 -12.51 -13.10 -3.04
C TRP A 138 -11.29 -12.26 -2.64
N VAL A 139 -11.45 -11.18 -1.87
CA VAL A 139 -10.32 -10.35 -1.39
C VAL A 139 -9.40 -11.13 -0.45
N ASN A 140 -9.88 -12.22 0.15
CA ASN A 140 -9.09 -13.10 1.00
C ASN A 140 -7.94 -13.78 0.24
N THR A 141 -8.03 -13.89 -1.09
CA THR A 141 -7.02 -14.53 -1.94
C THR A 141 -6.46 -13.64 -3.04
N ALA A 142 -7.04 -12.44 -3.21
CA ALA A 142 -6.49 -11.45 -4.12
C ALA A 142 -5.15 -10.87 -3.63
N MET A 143 -4.40 -10.28 -4.56
CA MET A 143 -3.10 -9.66 -4.30
C MET A 143 -3.25 -8.14 -4.35
N PHE A 144 -2.65 -7.44 -3.38
CA PHE A 144 -2.72 -5.99 -3.31
C PHE A 144 -1.36 -5.35 -3.06
N VAL A 145 -1.18 -4.18 -3.65
CA VAL A 145 -0.05 -3.26 -3.38
C VAL A 145 -0.63 -2.05 -2.69
N ALA A 146 0.12 -1.49 -1.73
CA ALA A 146 -0.24 -0.26 -1.07
C ALA A 146 0.83 0.79 -1.32
N GLU A 147 0.41 1.98 -1.67
CA GLU A 147 1.23 3.18 -1.73
C GLU A 147 0.70 4.17 -0.71
N TRP A 148 1.59 4.89 -0.03
CA TRP A 148 1.19 5.82 1.01
C TRP A 148 2.09 7.02 1.10
N HIS A 149 1.53 8.07 1.67
CA HIS A 149 2.30 9.23 2.06
C HIS A 149 1.93 9.71 3.46
N GLY A 150 2.95 10.01 4.25
CA GLY A 150 2.83 10.62 5.56
C GLY A 150 3.12 12.11 5.49
N ARG A 151 2.25 12.93 6.07
CA ARG A 151 2.43 14.39 6.08
C ARG A 151 3.29 14.78 7.28
N TYR A 152 4.35 15.56 7.05
CA TYR A 152 5.19 16.06 8.14
C TYR A 152 4.38 16.89 9.16
N GLY A 153 4.72 16.73 10.44
CA GLY A 153 4.04 17.40 11.55
C GLY A 153 2.77 16.71 12.07
N GLY A 154 2.57 15.42 11.80
CA GLY A 154 1.55 14.59 12.45
C GLY A 154 0.11 14.86 12.02
N ARG A 155 -0.10 15.46 10.85
CA ARG A 155 -1.42 15.93 10.37
C ARG A 155 -2.20 14.91 9.53
N GLY A 156 -1.83 13.63 9.63
CA GLY A 156 -2.47 12.54 8.91
C GLY A 156 -1.60 11.95 7.81
N ALA A 157 -2.08 10.84 7.29
CA ALA A 157 -1.45 10.07 6.24
C ALA A 157 -2.54 9.53 5.32
N ASP A 158 -2.17 9.28 4.07
CA ASP A 158 -3.06 8.70 3.09
C ASP A 158 -2.45 7.40 2.59
N ILE A 159 -3.28 6.37 2.41
CA ILE A 159 -2.92 5.11 1.75
C ILE A 159 -3.87 4.91 0.58
N GLU A 160 -3.33 4.50 -0.56
CA GLU A 160 -4.10 3.86 -1.62
C GLU A 160 -3.71 2.39 -1.75
N ILE A 161 -4.71 1.51 -1.74
CA ILE A 161 -4.57 0.07 -1.95
C ILE A 161 -5.04 -0.23 -3.37
N PHE A 162 -4.17 -0.87 -4.15
CA PHE A 162 -4.40 -1.30 -5.51
C PHE A 162 -4.54 -2.82 -5.56
N GLU A 163 -5.60 -3.31 -6.21
CA GLU A 163 -5.74 -4.71 -6.58
C GLU A 163 -4.84 -5.03 -7.77
N LEU A 164 -4.00 -6.06 -7.66
CA LEU A 164 -3.24 -6.59 -8.79
C LEU A 164 -4.09 -7.61 -9.54
N THR A 165 -4.80 -7.14 -10.57
CA THR A 165 -5.70 -7.94 -11.42
C THR A 165 -5.00 -9.10 -12.12
N THR A 166 -3.73 -8.92 -12.48
CA THR A 166 -2.89 -9.94 -13.10
C THR A 166 -1.59 -9.98 -12.30
N GLY A 167 -1.44 -10.89 -11.33
CA GLY A 167 -0.23 -11.01 -10.49
C GLY A 167 1.05 -11.45 -11.24
N GLY A 168 1.23 -11.00 -12.48
CA GLY A 168 2.32 -11.36 -13.40
C GLY A 168 2.16 -12.70 -14.11
N ARG A 169 1.03 -13.39 -13.94
CA ARG A 169 0.83 -14.73 -14.49
C ARG A 169 0.81 -14.78 -16.02
N ILE A 170 1.14 -15.96 -16.55
CA ILE A 170 1.13 -16.26 -18.00
C ILE A 170 -0.27 -16.07 -18.60
N ASP A 171 -1.31 -16.38 -17.81
CA ASP A 171 -2.73 -16.36 -18.22
C ASP A 171 -3.45 -15.03 -17.92
N CYS A 172 -2.87 -14.13 -17.13
CA CYS A 172 -3.49 -12.85 -16.76
C CYS A 172 -4.86 -12.97 -16.04
N GLU A 173 -5.16 -14.10 -15.39
CA GLU A 173 -6.43 -14.31 -14.68
C GLU A 173 -6.30 -14.05 -13.15
N PRO A 174 -7.36 -13.56 -12.47
CA PRO A 174 -7.40 -13.42 -11.02
C PRO A 174 -7.25 -14.77 -10.27
N ILE A 175 -6.62 -14.75 -9.09
CA ILE A 175 -6.55 -15.94 -8.22
C ILE A 175 -7.82 -16.02 -7.38
N HIS A 176 -8.73 -16.90 -7.78
CA HIS A 176 -9.86 -17.27 -6.95
C HIS A 176 -9.43 -18.25 -5.85
N ALA A 177 -9.99 -18.07 -4.65
CA ALA A 177 -9.89 -19.05 -3.59
C ALA A 177 -10.42 -20.40 -4.09
N ALA A 178 -9.66 -21.46 -3.90
CA ALA A 178 -10.09 -22.82 -4.17
C ALA A 178 -9.99 -23.64 -2.87
N PHE A 179 -10.87 -24.62 -2.71
CA PHE A 179 -10.67 -25.65 -1.71
C PHE A 179 -9.42 -26.48 -2.08
N PRO A 180 -8.67 -27.00 -1.09
CA PRO A 180 -7.58 -27.91 -1.37
C PRO A 180 -8.09 -29.08 -2.20
N PRO A 181 -7.28 -29.60 -3.15
CA PRO A 181 -7.67 -30.79 -3.90
C PRO A 181 -7.97 -31.93 -2.93
N SER A 182 -9.11 -32.59 -3.14
CA SER A 182 -9.52 -33.81 -2.45
C SER A 182 -8.64 -34.98 -2.85
#